data_AF-A0A8J3EE32-F1
#
_entry.id   AF-A0A8J3EE32-F1
#
_cell.length_a   1.000
_cell.length_b   1.000
_cell.length_c   1.000
_cell.angle_alpha   90.00
_cell.angle_beta   90.00
_cell.angle_gamma   90.00
#
_symmetry.space_group_name_H-M   'P 1'
#
loop_
_entity.id
_entity.type
_entity.pdbx_description
1 polymer ?
#
loop_
_entity_poly.entity_id
_entity_poly.type
_entity_poly.pdbx_seq_one_letter_code
_entity_poly.pdbx_strand_id
1 'polypeptide(L)' 'MAGLTLDTAGALSAARELGATGWMAADLLLAIRIGMAEGGAERSASAPAA' A
#
# COMPACT_ATOMS: atom_id res chain seq x y z
N MET A 1 7.17 -12.01 -11.64
CA MET A 1 6.14 -11.06 -11.20
C MET A 1 6.55 -10.48 -9.86
N ALA A 2 7.50 -9.54 -9.85
CA ALA A 2 7.89 -8.86 -8.62
C ALA A 2 6.79 -7.86 -8.26
N GLY A 3 5.75 -8.33 -7.59
CA GLY A 3 4.66 -7.49 -7.08
C GLY A 3 5.18 -6.58 -5.96
N LEU A 4 4.69 -5.35 -5.92
CA LEU A 4 5.01 -4.40 -4.85
C LEU A 4 4.55 -4.97 -3.50
N THR A 5 5.50 -5.28 -2.62
CA THR A 5 5.21 -5.75 -1.26
C THR A 5 5.20 -4.56 -0.31
N LEU A 6 4.13 -4.43 0.48
CA LEU A 6 4.07 -3.44 1.54
C LEU A 6 4.89 -3.91 2.76
N ASP A 7 5.91 -3.16 3.14
CA ASP A 7 6.51 -3.32 4.46
C ASP A 7 5.48 -2.90 5.52
N THR A 8 4.82 -3.90 6.09
CA THR A 8 3.70 -3.69 7.01
C THR A 8 4.20 -3.14 8.35
N ALA A 9 5.44 -3.45 8.75
CA ALA A 9 6.00 -2.97 10.01
C ALA A 9 6.32 -1.46 9.93
N GLY A 10 7.00 -1.04 8.86
CA GLY A 10 7.27 0.38 8.60
C GLY A 10 5.98 1.18 8.41
N ALA A 11 5.02 0.66 7.65
CA ALA A 11 3.73 1.32 7.44
C ALA A 11 2.91 1.44 8.74
N LEU A 12 2.95 0.44 9.62
CA LEU A 12 2.29 0.51 10.93
C LEU A 12 2.96 1.53 11.86
N SER A 13 4.30 1.65 11.81
CA SER A 13 5.03 2.68 12.56
C SER A 13 4.60 4.08 12.12
N ALA A 14 4.58 4.33 10.81
CA ALA A 14 4.12 5.60 10.25
C ALA A 14 2.65 5.89 10.59
N ALA A 15 1.78 4.88 10.55
CA ALA A 15 0.39 5.02 10.96
C ALA A 15 0.27 5.48 12.42
N ARG A 16 1.11 4.93 13.32
CA ARG A 16 1.14 5.34 14.74
C ARG A 16 1.67 6.75 14.94
N GLU A 17 2.67 7.17 14.17
CA GLU A 17 3.17 8.56 14.17
C GLU A 17 2.08 9.56 13.77
N LEU A 18 1.16 9.15 12.89
CA LEU A 18 -0.03 9.92 12.51
C LEU A 18 -1.17 9.84 13.54
N GLY A 19 -0.96 9.17 14.67
CA GLY A 19 -1.97 8.98 15.71
C GLY A 19 -2.96 7.84 15.44
N ALA A 20 -2.77 7.06 14.37
CA ALA A 20 -3.60 5.90 14.09
C ALA A 20 -3.30 4.76 15.07
N THR A 21 -4.32 4.30 15.79
CA THR A 21 -4.20 3.19 16.74
C THR A 21 -5.34 2.19 16.55
N GLY A 22 -5.11 0.95 16.98
CA GLY A 22 -6.11 -0.12 16.89
C GLY A 22 -6.67 -0.28 15.46
N TRP A 23 -7.99 -0.22 15.34
CA TRP A 23 -8.70 -0.43 14.08
C TRP A 23 -8.40 0.64 13.01
N MET A 24 -8.19 1.89 13.42
CA MET A 24 -7.85 2.99 12.50
C MET A 24 -6.51 2.73 11.76
N ALA A 25 -5.54 2.14 12.45
CA ALA A 25 -4.27 1.76 11.80
C ALA A 25 -4.48 0.61 10.80
N ALA A 26 -5.38 -0.33 11.10
CA ALA A 26 -5.72 -1.42 10.18
C ALA A 26 -6.41 -0.89 8.92
N ASP A 27 -7.34 0.05 9.07
CA ASP A 27 -8.03 0.69 7.93
C ASP A 27 -7.07 1.50 7.06
N LEU A 28 -6.15 2.25 7.67
CA LEU A 28 -5.12 2.97 6.92
C LEU A 28 -4.24 2.01 6.11
N LEU A 29 -3.79 0.91 6.72
CA LEU A 29 -3.00 -0.12 6.03
C LEU A 29 -3.78 -0.79 4.90
N LEU A 30 -5.08 -1.01 5.08
CA LEU A 30 -5.96 -1.55 4.04
C LEU A 30 -6.05 -0.58 2.85
N ALA A 31 -6.28 0.71 3.12
CA ALA A 31 -6.33 1.74 2.09
C ALA A 31 -5.02 1.83 1.29
N ILE A 32 -3.86 1.74 1.98
CA ILE A 32 -2.54 1.71 1.33
C ILE A 32 -2.43 0.50 0.39
N ARG A 33 -2.82 -0.69 0.83
CA ARG A 33 -2.76 -1.89 -0.02
C ARG A 33 -3.67 -1.80 -1.24
N ILE A 34 -4.84 -1.18 -1.11
CA ILE A 34 -5.76 -0.96 -2.24
C ILE A 34 -5.09 -0.03 -3.27
N GLY A 35 -4.59 1.13 -2.84
CA GLY A 35 -3.92 2.07 -3.74
C GLY A 35 -2.68 1.48 -4.42
N MET A 36 -1.91 0.63 -3.72
CA MET A 36 -0.78 -0.10 -4.34
C MET A 36 -1.23 -1.08 -5.43
N ALA A 37 -2.36 -1.78 -5.23
CA ALA A 37 -2.89 -2.70 -6.22
C ALA A 37 -3.39 -1.95 -7.46
N GLU A 38 -4.10 -0.83 -7.26
CA GLU A 38 -4.58 0.04 -8.34
C GLU A 38 -3.42 0.64 -9.14
N GLY A 39 -2.44 1.26 -8.47
CA GLY A 39 -1.27 1.83 -9.13
C GLY A 39 -0.36 0.79 -9.78
N GLY A 40 -0.33 -0.45 -9.25
CA GLY A 40 0.36 -1.57 -9.88
C GLY A 40 -0.31 -2.01 -11.18
N ALA A 41 -1.64 -2.04 -11.20
CA ALA A 41 -2.43 -2.34 -12.39
C ALA A 41 -2.27 -1.26 -13.47
N GLU A 42 -2.34 0.03 -13.10
CA GLU A 42 -2.12 1.16 -14.01
C GLU A 42 -0.73 1.14 -14.64
N ARG A 43 0.31 0.91 -13.83
CA ARG A 43 1.70 0.85 -14.32
C ARG A 43 1.93 -0.32 -15.27
N SER A 44 1.26 -1.44 -15.02
CA SER A 44 1.29 -2.61 -15.90
C SER A 44 0.55 -2.35 -17.21
N ALA A 45 -0.57 -1.62 -17.17
CA ALA A 45 -1.35 -1.26 -18.35
C ALA A 45 -0.67 -0.17 -19.21
N SER A 46 0.08 0.74 -18.58
CA SER A 46 0.83 1.81 -19.25
C SER A 46 2.23 1.40 -19.69
N ALA A 47 2.69 0.19 -19.36
CA ALA A 47 3.98 -0.30 -19.83
C ALA A 47 3.91 -0.49 -21.35
N PRO A 48 4.86 0.04 -22.14
CA PRO A 48 4.86 -0.16 -23.58
C PRO A 48 4.96 -1.66 -23.87
N ALA A 49 4.14 -2.14 -24.81
CA ALA A 49 4.23 -3.51 -25.29
C ALA A 49 5.64 -3.72 -25.86
N ALA A 50 6.40 -4.61 -25.22
CA ALA A 50 7.72 -5.01 -25.67
C ALA A 50 7.64 -5.83 -26.96
#